data_AF-A0A4Q3XUC2-F1
#
_entry.id   AF-A0A4Q3XUC2-F1
#
_cell.length_a   1.000
_cell.length_b   1.000
_cell.length_c   1.000
_cell.angle_alpha   90.00
_cell.angle_beta   90.00
_cell.angle_gamma   90.00
#
_symmetry.space_group_name_H-M   'P 1'
#
loop_
_entity.id
_entity.type
_entity.pdbx_description
1 polymer ?
#
loop_
_entity_poly.entity_id
_entity_poly.type
_entity_poly.pdbx_seq_one_letter_code
_entity_poly.pdbx_strand_id
1 'polypeptide(L)' 'MFNFNQSQAATSKPHDEGAFQRVTVNLSGRLMLASHDEYDCVATEMSPGDVFLATTARP' A
#
# COMPACT_ATOMS: atom_id res chain seq x y z
N MET A 1 -12.43 28.32 -9.74
CA MET A 1 -11.06 28.88 -9.62
C MET A 1 -10.22 27.88 -8.86
N PHE A 2 -9.23 27.26 -9.49
CA PHE A 2 -8.31 26.33 -8.82
C PHE A 2 -7.09 27.12 -8.33
N ASN A 3 -6.89 27.14 -7.01
CA ASN A 3 -5.80 27.87 -6.38
C ASN A 3 -4.65 26.91 -6.11
N PHE A 4 -3.57 27.01 -6.89
CA PHE A 4 -2.34 26.24 -6.66
C PHE A 4 -1.40 27.09 -5.82
N ASN A 5 -1.28 26.76 -4.53
CA ASN A 5 -0.33 27.41 -3.64
C ASN A 5 0.98 26.62 -3.57
N GLN A 6 2.07 27.38 -3.45
CA GLN A 6 3.45 27.06 -3.76
C GLN A 6 4.08 25.87 -3.01
N SER A 7 5.00 25.21 -3.71
CA SER A 7 5.93 24.18 -3.24
C SER A 7 6.83 24.71 -2.12
N GLN A 8 6.58 24.24 -0.90
CA GLN A 8 7.45 24.46 0.26
C GLN A 8 8.52 23.36 0.29
N ALA A 9 9.79 23.79 0.36
CA ALA A 9 10.96 22.92 0.40
C ALA A 9 10.78 21.79 1.43
N ALA A 10 10.88 20.54 0.96
CA ALA A 10 10.72 19.35 1.78
C ALA A 10 11.94 19.18 2.69
N THR A 11 11.87 19.75 3.89
CA THR A 11 12.46 19.10 5.06
C THR A 11 11.82 17.72 5.17
N SER A 12 12.63 16.69 5.42
CA SER A 12 12.18 15.30 5.56
C SER A 12 11.16 15.18 6.69
N LYS A 13 9.87 15.34 6.36
CA LYS A 13 8.77 15.00 7.24
C LYS A 13 8.76 13.48 7.38
N PRO A 14 8.58 12.92 8.59
CA PRO A 14 8.29 11.50 8.73
C PRO A 14 7.09 11.19 7.85
N HIS A 15 7.20 10.15 7.01
CA HIS A 15 6.12 9.68 6.17
C HIS A 15 4.95 9.29 7.08
N ASP A 16 3.92 10.12 7.13
CA ASP A 16 2.71 9.86 7.91
C ASP A 16 1.94 8.77 7.14
N GLU A 17 2.09 7.52 7.59
CA GLU A 17 1.49 6.32 6.98
C GLU A 17 -0.06 6.40 6.94
N GLY A 18 -0.66 7.39 7.60
CA GLY A 18 -2.09 7.73 7.52
C GLY A 18 -2.50 8.70 6.40
N ALA A 19 -1.58 9.12 5.51
CA ALA A 19 -1.86 10.17 4.53
C ALA A 19 -2.79 9.73 3.37
N PHE A 20 -2.99 8.43 3.16
CA PHE A 20 -3.79 7.93 2.04
C PHE A 20 -5.06 7.22 2.52
N GLN A 21 -6.18 7.58 1.90
CA GLN A 21 -7.44 6.87 2.09
C GLN A 21 -7.27 5.40 1.66
N ARG A 22 -7.61 4.48 2.57
CA ARG A 22 -7.67 3.04 2.28
C ARG A 22 -9.05 2.66 1.78
N VAL A 23 -9.11 1.65 0.93
CA VAL A 23 -10.37 1.06 0.44
C VAL A 23 -10.38 -0.45 0.67
N THR A 24 -11.54 -0.97 1.07
CA THR A 24 -11.77 -2.41 1.17
C THR A 24 -11.91 -3.01 -0.23
N VAL A 25 -11.20 -4.09 -0.49
CA VAL A 25 -11.21 -4.83 -1.76
C VAL A 25 -11.30 -6.33 -1.49
N ASN A 26 -11.61 -7.10 -2.53
CA ASN A 26 -11.53 -8.55 -2.50
C ASN A 26 -10.88 -9.03 -3.80
N LEU A 27 -9.55 -8.90 -3.86
CA LEU A 27 -8.77 -9.18 -5.06
C LEU A 27 -7.86 -10.38 -4.82
N SER A 28 -8.13 -11.47 -5.54
CA SER A 28 -7.26 -12.66 -5.54
C SER A 28 -5.97 -12.40 -6.32
N GLY A 29 -4.85 -12.90 -5.81
CA GLY A 29 -3.54 -12.74 -6.43
C GLY A 29 -2.52 -13.75 -5.93
N ARG A 30 -1.26 -13.47 -6.24
CA ARG A 30 -0.10 -14.29 -5.90
C ARG A 30 0.92 -13.43 -5.16
N LEU A 31 1.33 -13.87 -3.98
CA LEU A 31 2.41 -13.27 -3.20
C LEU A 31 3.70 -14.05 -3.48
N MET A 32 4.71 -13.36 -4.01
CA MET A 32 6.05 -13.92 -4.21
C MET A 32 6.96 -13.49 -3.06
N LEU A 33 7.58 -14.47 -2.39
CA LEU A 33 8.56 -14.22 -1.34
C LEU A 33 9.95 -13.97 -1.91
N ALA A 34 10.90 -13.56 -1.07
CA ALA A 34 12.31 -13.41 -1.47
C ALA A 34 12.96 -14.73 -1.92
N SER A 35 12.44 -15.87 -1.47
CA SER A 35 12.83 -17.20 -1.97
C SER A 35 12.35 -17.50 -3.39
N HIS A 36 11.52 -16.62 -3.98
CA HIS A 36 10.77 -16.83 -5.22
C HIS A 36 9.66 -17.88 -5.13
N ASP A 37 9.33 -18.34 -3.93
CA ASP A 37 8.14 -19.15 -3.72
C ASP A 37 6.88 -18.28 -3.86
N GLU A 38 5.91 -18.77 -4.61
CA GLU A 38 4.62 -18.11 -4.80
C GLU A 38 3.53 -18.75 -3.94
N TYR A 39 2.74 -17.92 -3.27
CA TYR A 39 1.59 -18.33 -2.47
C TYR A 39 0.34 -17.60 -2.94
N ASP A 40 -0.79 -18.30 -2.91
CA ASP A 40 -2.07 -17.64 -3.15
C ASP A 40 -2.37 -16.63 -2.03
N CYS A 41 -2.92 -15.48 -2.40
CA CYS A 41 -3.29 -14.43 -1.45
C CYS A 41 -4.57 -13.70 -1.88
N VAL A 42 -5.18 -13.01 -0.93
CA VAL A 42 -6.29 -12.09 -1.16
C VAL A 42 -5.93 -10.73 -0.59
N ALA A 43 -5.90 -9.68 -1.41
CA ALA A 43 -5.84 -8.32 -0.92
C ALA A 43 -7.21 -7.94 -0.33
N THR A 44 -7.19 -7.52 0.94
CA THR A 44 -8.40 -7.13 1.68
C THR A 44 -8.57 -5.63 1.77
N GLU A 45 -7.46 -4.89 1.83
CA GLU A 45 -7.45 -3.42 1.88
C GLU A 45 -6.25 -2.85 1.14
N MET A 46 -6.44 -1.78 0.39
CA MET A 46 -5.38 -1.13 -0.39
C MET A 46 -5.39 0.39 -0.22
N SER A 47 -4.20 0.97 -0.25
CA SER A 47 -3.95 2.38 -0.48
C SER A 47 -2.98 2.54 -1.67
N PRO A 48 -2.75 3.74 -2.21
CA PRO A 48 -1.68 3.98 -3.17
C PRO A 48 -0.27 3.62 -2.67
N GLY A 49 -0.06 3.51 -1.36
CA GLY A 49 1.25 3.22 -0.76
C GLY A 49 1.45 1.78 -0.31
N ASP A 50 0.38 1.06 0.04
CA ASP A 50 0.46 -0.26 0.67
C ASP A 50 -0.79 -1.13 0.46
N VAL A 51 -0.71 -2.38 0.91
CA VAL A 51 -1.78 -3.38 0.84
C VAL A 51 -1.74 -4.32 2.03
N PHE A 52 -2.92 -4.68 2.55
CA PHE A 52 -3.08 -5.80 3.47
C PHE A 52 -3.44 -7.06 2.68
N LEU A 53 -2.66 -8.12 2.90
CA LEU A 53 -2.81 -9.41 2.24
C LEU A 53 -3.18 -10.49 3.26
N ALA A 54 -4.23 -11.25 2.99
CA ALA A 54 -4.49 -12.53 3.62
C ALA A 54 -3.77 -13.63 2.82
N THR A 55 -2.86 -14.36 3.44
CA THR A 55 -2.07 -15.42 2.81
C THR A 55 -1.66 -16.48 3.82
N THR A 56 -1.32 -17.67 3.32
CA THR A 56 -0.72 -18.76 4.14
C THR A 56 0.80 -18.67 4.22
N ALA A 57 1.43 -17.78 3.46
CA ALA A 57 2.86 -17.53 3.53
C ALA A 57 3.25 -17.06 4.94
N ARG A 58 4.30 -17.65 5.52
CA ARG A 58 4.86 -17.21 6.80
C ARG A 58 6.01 -16.24 6.57
N PRO A 59 6.17 -15.21 7.42
CA PRO A 59 7.31 -14.28 7.37
C PRO A 59 8.66 -14.99 7.52
#